data_AF-A0A1X1N520-F1
#
_entry.id   AF-A0A1X1N520-F1
#
_cell.length_a   1.000
_cell.length_b   1.000
_cell.length_c   1.000
_cell.angle_alpha   90.00
_cell.angle_beta   90.00
_cell.angle_gamma   90.00
#
_symmetry.space_group_name_H-M   'P 1'
#
loop_
_entity.id
_entity.type
_entity.pdbx_description
1 polymer ?
#
loop_
_entity_poly.entity_id
_entity_poly.type
_entity_poly.pdbx_seq_one_letter_code
_entity_poly.pdbx_strand_id
1 'polypeptide(L)' 'MKVCASPRDRDPASVQVLWESDEKLGELIVWGNGMAGIQAADVYSGVIVRNNRQVLTREDVASAFDRLISSAKK' A
#
# COMPACT_ATOMS: atom_id res chain seq x y z
N MET A 1 -18.50 -2.95 15.97
CA MET A 1 -17.95 -4.30 15.74
C MET A 1 -16.59 -4.13 15.08
N LYS A 2 -15.49 -4.47 15.76
CA LYS A 2 -14.13 -4.31 15.23
C LYS A 2 -13.81 -5.61 14.46
N VAL A 3 -13.82 -5.55 13.13
CA VAL A 3 -13.46 -6.70 12.29
C VAL A 3 -11.97 -6.97 12.51
N CYS A 4 -11.66 -7.98 13.31
CA CYS A 4 -10.30 -8.50 13.43
C CYS A 4 -10.00 -9.27 12.14
N ALA A 5 -9.09 -8.76 11.32
CA ALA A 5 -8.60 -9.50 10.15
C ALA A 5 -8.07 -10.86 10.62
N SER A 6 -8.57 -11.95 10.05
CA SER A 6 -8.13 -13.28 10.45
C SER A 6 -6.69 -13.49 10.00
N PRO A 7 -5.88 -14.32 10.68
CA PRO A 7 -4.52 -14.65 10.23
C PRO A 7 -4.46 -15.22 8.81
N ARG A 8 -5.56 -15.80 8.31
CA ARG A 8 -5.70 -16.27 6.91
C ARG A 8 -5.82 -15.13 5.89
N ASP A 9 -6.25 -13.94 6.32
CA ASP A 9 -6.27 -12.73 5.48
C ASP A 9 -4.88 -12.14 5.25
N ARG A 10 -3.83 -12.68 5.91
CA ARG A 10 -2.42 -12.38 5.67
C ARG A 10 -1.69 -13.59 5.07
N ASP A 11 -2.29 -14.15 4.03
CA ASP A 11 -1.82 -15.33 3.28
C ASP A 11 -0.32 -15.22 2.89
N PRO A 12 0.50 -16.30 3.01
CA PRO A 12 1.88 -16.35 2.54
C PRO A 12 2.07 -16.07 1.04
N ALA A 13 1.01 -16.09 0.23
CA ALA A 13 1.04 -15.58 -1.15
C ALA A 13 1.17 -14.04 -1.24
N SER A 14 1.41 -13.35 -0.12
CA SER A 14 1.47 -11.90 -0.09
C SER A 14 2.58 -11.35 -0.98
N VAL A 15 2.23 -10.42 -1.86
CA VAL A 15 3.19 -9.65 -2.65
C VAL A 15 3.48 -8.36 -1.90
N GLN A 16 4.73 -8.16 -1.51
CA GLN A 16 5.20 -6.91 -0.93
C GLN A 16 6.04 -6.16 -1.96
N VAL A 17 5.71 -4.90 -2.17
CA VAL A 17 6.48 -3.98 -3.02
C VAL A 17 6.96 -2.83 -2.14
N LEU A 18 8.27 -2.65 -2.10
CA LEU A 18 8.92 -1.50 -1.48
C LEU A 18 9.35 -0.54 -2.58
N TRP A 19 9.15 0.75 -2.35
CA TRP A 19 9.56 1.81 -3.26
C TRP A 19 10.22 2.93 -2.46
N GLU A 20 11.29 3.49 -3.01
CA GLU A 20 12.09 4.52 -2.36
C GLU A 20 12.53 5.56 -3.39
N SER A 21 12.49 6.81 -2.98
CA SER A 21 13.11 7.95 -3.64
C SER A 21 13.69 8.91 -2.59
N ASP A 22 14.42 9.92 -3.03
CA ASP A 22 15.02 10.94 -2.16
C ASP A 22 13.99 11.69 -1.28
N GLU A 23 12.72 11.70 -1.68
CA GLU A 23 11.66 12.46 -1.00
C GLU A 23 10.62 11.56 -0.33
N LYS A 24 10.49 10.29 -0.74
CA LYS A 24 9.37 9.43 -0.36
C LYS A 24 9.79 7.97 -0.16
N LEU A 25 9.15 7.33 0.81
CA LEU A 25 9.18 5.87 1.00
C LEU A 25 7.78 5.32 0.79
N GLY A 26 7.66 4.17 0.15
CA GLY A 26 6.39 3.52 -0.16
C GLY A 26 6.42 2.03 0.11
N GLU A 27 5.31 1.52 0.62
CA GLU A 27 5.08 0.10 0.79
C GLU A 27 3.67 -0.26 0.34
N LEU A 28 3.57 -1.35 -0.42
CA LEU A 28 2.31 -1.98 -0.79
C LEU A 28 2.39 -3.45 -0.44
N ILE A 29 1.46 -3.91 0.39
CA ILE A 29 1.32 -5.32 0.77
C ILE A 29 -0.02 -5.79 0.21
N VAL A 30 0.02 -6.67 -0.80
CA VAL A 30 -1.16 -7.35 -1.32
C VAL A 30 -1.24 -8.72 -0.66
N TRP A 31 -2.37 -9.05 -0.05
CA TRP A 31 -2.63 -10.36 0.55
C TRP A 31 -3.31 -11.30 -0.45
N GLY A 32 -3.27 -12.61 -0.19
CA GLY A 32 -3.81 -13.64 -1.10
C GLY A 32 -5.32 -13.52 -1.39
N ASN A 33 -6.06 -12.76 -0.59
CA ASN A 33 -7.48 -12.45 -0.83
C ASN A 33 -7.69 -11.23 -1.75
N GLY A 34 -6.62 -10.66 -2.32
CA GLY A 34 -6.67 -9.49 -3.18
C GLY A 34 -6.89 -8.16 -2.45
N MET A 35 -6.86 -8.15 -1.11
CA MET A 35 -6.79 -6.89 -0.37
C MET A 35 -5.36 -6.37 -0.35
N ALA A 36 -5.21 -5.05 -0.39
CA ALA A 36 -3.91 -4.40 -0.31
C ALA A 36 -3.92 -3.30 0.76
N GLY A 37 -2.86 -3.30 1.58
CA GLY A 37 -2.49 -2.19 2.44
C GLY A 37 -1.39 -1.39 1.77
N ILE A 38 -1.58 -0.09 1.64
CA ILE A 38 -0.66 0.80 0.95
C ILE A 38 -0.31 1.94 1.88
N GLN A 39 0.97 2.22 2.01
CA GLN A 39 1.44 3.35 2.78
C GLN A 39 2.55 4.07 2.03
N ALA A 40 2.52 5.41 2.06
CA ALA A 40 3.61 6.24 1.61
C ALA A 40 3.96 7.25 2.71
N ALA A 41 5.24 7.40 2.96
CA ALA A 41 5.82 8.35 3.88
C ALA A 41 6.61 9.41 3.12
N ASP A 42 6.46 10.65 3.54
CA ASP A 42 7.35 11.73 3.12
C ASP A 42 8.58 11.75 4.04
N VAL A 43 9.77 11.73 3.44
CA VAL A 43 11.05 11.58 4.17
C VAL A 43 11.33 12.80 5.04
N TYR A 44 11.03 13.99 4.55
CA TYR A 44 11.39 15.24 5.24
C TYR A 44 10.40 15.63 6.32
N SER A 45 9.10 15.47 6.05
CA SER A 45 8.03 15.83 6.99
C SER A 45 7.66 14.70 7.94
N GLY A 46 8.04 13.46 7.64
CA GLY A 46 7.63 12.26 8.39
C GLY A 46 6.14 11.95 8.29
N VAL A 47 5.39 12.64 7.42
CA VAL A 47 3.96 12.42 7.23
C VAL A 47 3.73 11.09 6.52
N ILE A 48 2.86 10.24 7.08
CA ILE A 48 2.51 8.94 6.51
C ILE A 48 1.05 8.96 6.07
N VAL A 49 0.82 8.70 4.79
CA VAL A 49 -0.50 8.49 4.21
C VAL A 49 -0.72 7.00 4.04
N ARG A 50 -1.87 6.49 4.50
CA ARG A 50 -2.24 5.08 4.39
C ARG A 50 -3.55 4.93 3.65
N ASN A 51 -3.66 3.89 2.83
CA ASN A 51 -4.87 3.54 2.10
C ASN A 51 -5.02 2.02 2.04
N ASN A 52 -6.25 1.53 2.20
CA ASN A 52 -6.58 0.13 2.03
C ASN A 52 -7.55 0.00 0.86
N ARG A 53 -7.24 -0.89 -0.09
CA ARG A 53 -8.10 -1.12 -1.26
C ARG A 53 -7.98 -2.54 -1.77
N GLN A 54 -8.91 -2.93 -2.63
CA GLN A 54 -8.79 -4.17 -3.39
C GLN A 54 -7.84 -3.96 -4.58
N VAL A 55 -7.01 -4.97 -4.85
CA VAL A 55 -6.05 -5.07 -5.94
C VAL A 55 -6.21 -6.48 -6.53
N LEU A 56 -6.79 -6.55 -7.72
CA LEU A 56 -7.09 -7.83 -8.38
C LEU A 56 -6.17 -8.08 -9.58
N THR A 57 -5.58 -7.02 -10.13
CA THR A 57 -4.72 -7.07 -11.31
C THR A 57 -3.37 -6.39 -11.06
N ARG A 58 -2.41 -6.57 -11.99
CA ARG A 58 -1.13 -5.86 -11.92
C ARG A 58 -1.30 -4.36 -12.16
N GLU A 59 -2.27 -3.99 -12.99
CA GLU A 59 -2.61 -2.61 -13.30
C GLU A 59 -3.16 -1.88 -12.06
N ASP A 60 -3.92 -2.58 -11.21
CA ASP A 60 -4.40 -2.05 -9.94
C ASP A 60 -3.25 -1.68 -8.99
N VAL A 61 -2.16 -2.46 -8.99
CA VAL A 61 -0.95 -2.18 -8.20
C VAL A 61 -0.32 -0.86 -8.64
N ALA A 62 -0.04 -0.72 -9.94
CA ALA A 62 0.58 0.48 -10.50
C ALA A 62 -0.27 1.73 -10.23
N SER A 63 -1.59 1.64 -10.50
CA SER A 63 -2.51 2.74 -10.26
C SER A 63 -2.57 3.16 -8.79
N ALA A 64 -2.48 2.19 -7.87
CA ALA A 64 -2.55 2.48 -6.46
C ALA A 64 -1.29 3.20 -5.94
N PHE A 65 -0.12 2.87 -6.47
CA PHE A 65 1.13 3.58 -6.19
C PHE A 65 1.11 4.99 -6.77
N ASP A 66 0.77 5.15 -8.05
CA ASP A 66 0.77 6.46 -8.73
C ASP A 66 -0.14 7.46 -8.03
N ARG A 67 -1.31 7.01 -7.55
CA ARG A 67 -2.24 7.85 -6.79
C ARG A 67 -1.67 8.29 -5.45
N LEU A 68 -0.99 7.40 -4.72
CA LEU A 68 -0.39 7.79 -3.43
C LEU A 68 0.76 8.78 -3.63
N ILE A 69 1.64 8.53 -4.60
CA ILE A 69 2.79 9.40 -4.89
C ILE A 69 2.34 10.77 -5.38
N SER A 70 1.33 10.83 -6.26
CA SER A 70 0.78 12.10 -6.77
C SER A 70 -0.04 12.87 -5.74
N SER A 71 -0.76 12.20 -4.84
CA SER A 71 -1.53 12.85 -3.78
C SER A 71 -0.66 13.57 -2.75
N ALA A 72 0.61 13.19 -2.63
CA ALA A 72 1.57 13.79 -1.72
C ALA A 72 2.38 14.97 -2.32
N LYS A 73 2.01 15.44 -3.54
CA LYS A 73 2.60 16.61 -4.23
C LYS A 73 1.79 17.91 -4.08
N LYS A 74 0.72 17.93 -3.27
CA LYS A 74 -0.11 19.12 -3.04
C LYS A 74 0.05 19.67 -1.64
#